data_AF-A0A6B3HID3-F1
#
_entry.id   AF-A0A6B3HID3-F1
#
_cell.length_a   1.000
_cell.length_b   1.000
_cell.length_c   1.000
_cell.angle_alpha   90.00
_cell.angle_beta   90.00
_cell.angle_gamma   90.00
#
_symmetry.space_group_name_H-M   'P 1'
#
loop_
_entity.id
_entity.type
_entity.pdbx_description
1 polymer ?
#
loop_
_entity_poly.entity_id
_entity_poly.type
_entity_poly.pdbx_seq_one_letter_code
_entity_poly.pdbx_strand_id
1 'polypeptide(L)' 'MGETYAEHGTDTANSAAEELFSALYEADEDLVAALLGAGVSPEADDGGGGTALHSAAVAGRAPLVRLLLAAGADPDR' A
#
# COMPACT_ATOMS: atom_id res chain seq x y z
N MET A 1 -9.85 5.54 21.41
CA MET A 1 -8.74 4.73 20.89
C MET A 1 -9.27 4.02 19.66
N GLY A 2 -8.97 4.41 18.43
CA GLY A 2 -8.18 5.51 17.92
C GLY A 2 -8.44 5.53 16.43
N GLU A 3 -8.99 6.62 15.91
CA GLU A 3 -9.06 6.91 14.48
C GLU A 3 -8.85 8.42 14.40
N THR A 4 -7.59 8.83 14.54
CA THR A 4 -7.19 10.22 14.45
C THR A 4 -7.14 10.59 12.98
N TYR A 5 -8.07 11.44 12.58
CA TYR A 5 -7.87 12.55 11.64
C TYR A 5 -7.06 12.19 10.39
N ALA A 6 -7.79 11.77 9.36
CA ALA A 6 -7.40 11.99 7.97
C ALA A 6 -7.42 13.51 7.70
N GLU A 7 -6.42 14.20 8.23
CA GLU A 7 -5.98 15.50 7.75
C GLU A 7 -4.63 15.26 7.10
N HIS A 8 -4.58 15.13 5.78
CA HIS A 8 -3.41 15.64 5.07
C HIS A 8 -3.78 16.08 3.66
N GLY A 9 -3.30 17.28 3.35
CA GLY A 9 -3.68 18.03 2.17
C GLY A 9 -3.30 17.33 0.88
N THR A 10 -4.03 17.71 -0.17
CA THR A 10 -3.81 17.39 -1.57
C THR A 10 -2.36 17.57 -1.99
N ASP A 11 -1.57 16.52 -1.83
CA ASP A 11 -0.30 16.30 -2.52
C ASP A 11 -0.56 15.14 -3.47
N THR A 12 -0.59 15.43 -4.77
CA THR A 12 -0.94 14.47 -5.81
C THR A 12 -0.06 13.22 -5.84
N ALA A 13 1.07 13.18 -5.12
CA ALA A 13 1.87 11.96 -4.92
C ALA A 13 1.44 11.13 -3.70
N ASN A 14 0.84 11.74 -2.68
CA ASN A 14 0.36 11.05 -1.47
C ASN A 14 -0.92 10.24 -1.75
N SER A 15 -1.80 10.74 -2.62
CA SER A 15 -3.08 10.08 -2.92
C SER A 15 -2.91 8.70 -3.55
N ALA A 16 -1.89 8.49 -4.39
CA ALA A 16 -1.67 7.20 -5.04
C ALA A 16 -1.14 6.11 -4.06
N ALA A 17 -0.37 6.53 -3.05
CA ALA A 17 0.05 5.65 -1.96
C ALA A 17 -1.14 5.30 -1.05
N GLU A 18 -1.96 6.28 -0.68
CA GLU A 18 -3.19 6.05 0.09
C GLU A 18 -4.16 5.11 -0.65
N GLU A 19 -4.33 5.28 -1.96
CA GLU A 19 -5.12 4.38 -2.81
C GLU A 19 -4.57 2.95 -2.79
N LEU A 20 -3.24 2.77 -2.79
CA LEU A 20 -2.61 1.47 -2.66
C LEU A 20 -2.97 0.84 -1.31
N PHE A 21 -2.91 1.60 -0.21
CA PHE A 21 -3.30 1.10 1.12
C PHE A 21 -4.77 0.74 1.20
N SER A 22 -5.68 1.55 0.65
CA SER A 22 -7.12 1.20 0.57
C SER A 22 -7.31 -0.13 -0.16
N ALA A 23 -6.69 -0.30 -1.32
CA ALA A 23 -6.75 -1.54 -2.08
C ALA A 23 -6.21 -2.74 -1.28
N LEU A 24 -5.14 -2.55 -0.50
CA LEU A 24 -4.59 -3.59 0.38
C LEU A 24 -5.55 -3.97 1.52
N TYR A 25 -6.25 -2.99 2.12
CA TYR A 25 -7.28 -3.22 3.13
C TYR A 25 -8.49 -3.96 2.53
N GLU A 26 -8.91 -3.59 1.33
CA GLU A 26 -10.05 -4.18 0.63
C GLU A 26 -9.76 -5.54 -0.01
N ALA A 27 -8.47 -5.91 -0.16
CA ALA A 27 -8.00 -7.12 -0.85
C ALA A 27 -8.10 -7.04 -2.37
N ASP A 28 -8.16 -5.84 -2.91
CA ASP A 28 -8.36 -5.62 -4.32
C ASP A 28 -7.05 -5.81 -5.09
N GLU A 29 -6.76 -7.07 -5.40
CA GLU A 29 -5.56 -7.49 -6.15
C GLU A 29 -5.46 -6.77 -7.51
N ASP A 30 -6.58 -6.56 -8.18
CA ASP A 30 -6.64 -5.89 -9.49
C ASP A 30 -6.25 -4.41 -9.39
N LEU A 31 -6.79 -3.71 -8.39
CA LEU A 31 -6.46 -2.31 -8.13
C LEU A 31 -5.00 -2.15 -7.68
N VAL A 32 -4.51 -3.04 -6.82
CA VAL A 32 -3.10 -3.08 -6.42
C VAL A 32 -2.20 -3.26 -7.65
N ALA A 33 -2.51 -4.22 -8.52
CA ALA A 33 -1.75 -4.44 -9.75
C ALA A 33 -1.79 -3.21 -10.69
N ALA A 34 -2.95 -2.56 -10.83
CA ALA A 34 -3.10 -1.36 -11.64
C ALA A 34 -2.27 -0.19 -11.11
N LEU A 35 -2.29 0.05 -9.81
CA LEU A 35 -1.52 1.12 -9.16
C LEU A 35 0.00 0.87 -9.27
N LEU A 36 0.44 -0.35 -8.99
CA LEU A 36 1.84 -0.74 -9.18
C LEU A 36 2.27 -0.60 -10.65
N GLY A 37 1.41 -0.98 -11.58
CA GLY A 37 1.61 -0.79 -13.02
C GLY A 37 1.64 0.68 -13.47
N ALA A 38 0.97 1.56 -12.73
CA ALA A 38 1.00 3.01 -12.95
C ALA A 38 2.30 3.68 -12.44
N GLY A 39 3.19 2.91 -11.81
CA GLY A 39 4.46 3.40 -11.26
C GLY A 39 4.35 3.88 -9.82
N VAL A 40 3.30 3.50 -9.09
CA VAL A 40 3.22 3.73 -7.65
C VAL A 40 4.30 2.92 -6.96
N SER A 41 5.05 3.58 -6.07
CA SER A 41 6.11 2.93 -5.30
C SER A 41 5.50 1.87 -4.37
N PRO A 42 5.88 0.59 -4.49
CA PRO A 42 5.44 -0.44 -3.55
C PRO A 42 6.07 -0.28 -2.16
N GLU A 43 7.08 0.58 -2.04
CA GLU A 43 7.70 0.97 -0.77
C GLU A 43 6.99 2.14 -0.08
N ALA A 44 5.80 2.52 -0.55
CA ALA A 44 5.00 3.55 0.09
C ALA A 44 4.70 3.17 1.55
N ASP A 45 4.83 4.15 2.44
CA ASP A 45 4.46 4.04 3.84
C ASP A 45 3.09 4.65 4.10
N ASP A 46 2.34 4.08 5.04
CA ASP A 46 1.01 4.53 5.47
C ASP A 46 1.06 5.84 6.29
N GLY A 47 2.20 6.56 6.31
CA GLY A 47 2.47 7.66 7.25
C GLY A 47 2.71 7.21 8.70
N GLY A 48 2.30 5.99 9.05
CA GLY A 48 2.59 5.32 10.33
C GLY A 48 3.91 4.54 10.36
N GLY A 49 4.68 4.56 9.26
CA GLY A 49 5.92 3.79 9.10
C GLY A 49 5.72 2.31 8.72
N GLY A 50 4.48 1.86 8.51
CA GLY A 50 4.19 0.55 7.93
C GLY A 50 4.21 0.62 6.40
N THR A 51 4.93 -0.30 5.75
CA THR A 51 4.96 -0.40 4.29
C THR A 51 3.75 -1.19 3.76
N ALA A 52 3.42 -1.00 2.48
CA ALA A 52 2.42 -1.80 1.78
C ALA A 52 2.61 -3.32 1.98
N LEU A 53 3.87 -3.77 1.93
CA LEU A 53 4.22 -5.18 2.12
C LEU A 53 3.98 -5.65 3.56
N HIS A 54 4.24 -4.79 4.55
CA HIS A 54 3.94 -5.08 5.95
C HIS A 54 2.44 -5.27 6.15
N SER A 55 1.60 -4.39 5.61
CA SER A 55 0.13 -4.51 5.70
C SER A 55 -0.38 -5.78 5.01
N ALA A 56 0.12 -6.09 3.81
CA ALA A 56 -0.23 -7.32 3.10
C ALA A 56 0.18 -8.59 3.87
N ALA A 57 1.36 -8.58 4.49
CA ALA A 57 1.87 -9.69 5.28
C ALA A 57 1.10 -9.89 6.59
N VAL A 58 0.81 -8.81 7.32
CA VAL A 58 0.00 -8.82 8.56
C VAL A 58 -1.41 -9.32 8.29
N ALA A 59 -2.00 -8.94 7.15
CA ALA A 59 -3.31 -9.43 6.73
C ALA A 59 -3.29 -10.90 6.28
N GLY A 60 -2.12 -11.52 6.13
CA GLY A 60 -1.97 -12.90 5.63
C GLY A 60 -2.34 -13.06 4.16
N ARG A 61 -2.35 -11.96 3.39
CA ARG A 61 -2.78 -11.94 1.99
C ARG A 61 -1.61 -12.25 1.06
N ALA A 62 -1.28 -13.54 0.99
CA ALA A 62 -0.26 -14.07 0.08
C ALA A 62 -0.31 -13.51 -1.36
N PRO A 63 -1.47 -13.37 -2.04
CA PRO A 63 -1.50 -12.80 -3.38
C PRO A 63 -1.01 -11.34 -3.44
N LEU A 64 -1.41 -10.50 -2.48
CA LEU A 64 -0.98 -9.10 -2.41
C LEU A 64 0.51 -8.97 -2.13
N VAL A 65 1.03 -9.82 -1.24
CA VAL A 65 2.48 -9.91 -0.99
C VAL A 65 3.22 -10.26 -2.29
N ARG A 66 2.69 -11.17 -3.09
CA ARG A 66 3.30 -11.53 -4.39
C ARG A 66 3.27 -10.37 -5.38
N LEU A 67 2.17 -9.62 -5.45
CA LEU A 67 2.06 -8.44 -6.32
C LEU A 67 3.06 -7.35 -5.93
N LEU A 68 3.17 -7.05 -4.63
CA LEU A 68 4.11 -6.05 -4.13
C LEU A 68 5.56 -6.47 -4.37
N LEU A 69 5.92 -7.72 -4.09
CA LEU A 69 7.25 -8.26 -4.40
C LEU A 69 7.54 -8.23 -5.91
N ALA A 70 6.55 -8.54 -6.75
CA ALA A 70 6.71 -8.47 -8.21
C ALA A 70 6.93 -7.04 -8.71
N ALA A 71 6.38 -6.04 -8.01
CA ALA A 71 6.65 -4.63 -8.26
C ALA A 71 7.99 -4.13 -7.69
N GLY A 72 8.74 -4.99 -6.99
CA GLY A 72 10.04 -4.66 -6.41
C GLY A 72 9.99 -4.17 -4.97
N ALA A 73 8.92 -4.45 -4.22
CA ALA A 73 8.91 -4.22 -2.77
C ALA A 73 10.04 -5.01 -2.10
N ASP A 74 10.73 -4.36 -1.15
CA ASP A 74 11.73 -5.03 -0.34
C ASP A 74 11.07 -5.74 0.85
N PRO A 75 11.27 -7.06 1.03
CA PRO A 75 10.69 -7.82 2.14
C PRO A 75 11.39 -7.62 3.49
N ASP A 76 12.62 -7.07 3.50
CA ASP A 76 13.47 -6.94 4.70
C ASP A 76 13.49 -5.52 5.27
N ARG A 77 12.72 -4.59 4.68
CA ARG A 77 12.64 -3.18 5.07
C ARG A 77 11.63 -2.88 6.16
#